data_AF-A0A1V6EYR1-F1
#
_entry.id   AF-A0A1V6EYR1-F1
#
_cell.length_a   1.000
_cell.length_b   1.000
_cell.length_c   1.000
_cell.angle_alpha   90.00
_cell.angle_beta   90.00
_cell.angle_gamma   90.00
#
_symmetry.space_group_name_H-M   'P 1'
#
loop_
_entity.id
_entity.type
_entity.pdbx_description
1 polymer ?
#
loop_
_entity_poly.entity_id
_entity_poly.type
_entity_poly.pdbx_seq_one_letter_code
_entity_poly.pdbx_strand_id
1 'polypeptide(L)'
;MKYSPEQQYPPDTESGWFDALAGLARFLRSPEGCPWDKAHSSNDFAGFAVDEAGELVEALASGDNRLAEEEFGDCLFTLLACMAAAEEEGRFALASALNRAYEKMMRRHRHVFATERAQTPQEAMDAWADEKAREKKTL
;
A
#
# COMPACT_ATOMS: atom_id res chain seq x y z
N MET A 1 20.57 4.33 -9.31
CA MET A 1 19.53 3.95 -10.27
C MET A 1 20.08 4.31 -11.64
N LYS A 2 20.68 3.36 -12.37
CA LYS A 2 21.12 3.64 -13.75
C LYS A 2 19.91 3.41 -14.65
N TYR A 3 19.24 4.51 -14.99
CA TYR A 3 18.18 4.55 -16.00
C TYR A 3 18.63 3.80 -17.26
N SER A 4 17.79 2.89 -17.75
CA SER A 4 17.97 2.22 -19.03
C SER A 4 17.36 3.07 -20.15
N PRO A 5 17.99 3.17 -21.33
CA PRO A 5 17.49 3.97 -22.47
C PRO A 5 16.14 3.47 -23.04
N GLU A 6 15.69 2.29 -22.64
CA GLU A 6 14.46 1.65 -23.14
C GLU A 6 13.22 1.93 -22.28
N GLN A 7 13.38 2.54 -21.10
CA GLN A 7 12.25 2.92 -20.26
C GLN A 7 11.78 4.33 -20.62
N GLN A 8 10.55 4.44 -21.13
CA GLN A 8 9.89 5.73 -21.28
C GLN A 8 9.64 6.32 -19.88
N TYR A 9 10.35 7.40 -19.59
CA TYR A 9 10.19 8.17 -18.36
C TYR A 9 9.79 9.61 -18.73
N PRO A 10 8.79 10.21 -18.05
CA PRO A 10 7.96 9.62 -17.01
C PRO A 10 7.00 8.53 -17.54
N PRO A 11 6.57 7.57 -16.69
CA PRO A 11 5.50 6.63 -17.02
C PRO A 11 4.19 7.35 -17.37
N ASP A 12 3.38 6.75 -18.23
CA ASP A 12 2.08 7.28 -18.68
C ASP A 12 0.87 6.52 -18.09
N THR A 13 1.13 5.53 -17.22
CA THR A 13 0.10 4.73 -16.55
C THR A 13 0.28 4.75 -15.03
N GLU A 14 -0.83 4.60 -14.30
CA GLU A 14 -0.83 4.47 -12.84
C GLU A 14 0.04 3.29 -12.37
N SER A 15 -0.05 2.15 -13.06
CA SER A 15 0.81 0.98 -12.78
C SER A 15 2.28 1.27 -13.01
N GLY A 16 2.62 2.05 -14.05
CA GLY A 16 3.99 2.45 -14.32
C GLY A 16 4.58 3.34 -13.23
N TRP A 17 3.79 4.27 -12.67
CA TRP A 17 4.20 5.08 -11.52
C TRP A 17 4.37 4.26 -10.25
N PHE A 18 3.45 3.33 -9.99
CA PHE A 18 3.58 2.40 -8.87
C PHE A 18 4.85 1.54 -8.97
N ASP A 19 5.13 0.98 -10.15
CA ASP A 19 6.33 0.18 -10.42
C ASP A 19 7.60 1.03 -10.24
N ALA A 20 7.58 2.29 -10.69
CA ALA A 20 8.69 3.22 -10.51
C ALA A 20 8.97 3.49 -9.02
N LEU A 21 7.94 3.75 -8.19
CA LEU A 21 8.08 3.97 -6.75
C LEU A 21 8.54 2.69 -6.02
N ALA A 22 7.95 1.54 -6.34
CA ALA A 22 8.34 0.26 -5.74
C ALA A 22 9.79 -0.10 -6.13
N GLY A 23 10.21 0.21 -7.35
CA GLY A 23 11.59 0.07 -7.81
C GLY A 23 12.55 1.03 -7.09
N LEU A 24 12.13 2.29 -6.88
CA LEU A 24 12.90 3.29 -6.14
C LEU A 24 13.12 2.86 -4.69
N ALA A 25 12.08 2.42 -3.99
CA ALA A 25 12.17 1.94 -2.61
C ALA A 25 13.20 0.79 -2.45
N ARG A 26 13.20 -0.17 -3.39
CA ARG A 26 14.21 -1.24 -3.42
C ARG A 26 15.61 -0.72 -3.76
N PHE A 27 15.71 0.19 -4.75
CA PHE A 27 17.00 0.75 -5.14
C PHE A 27 17.66 1.53 -3.99
N LEU A 28 16.89 2.30 -3.22
CA LEU A 28 17.41 3.07 -2.08
C LEU A 28 18.01 2.19 -0.98
N ARG A 29 17.62 0.92 -0.93
CA ARG A 29 18.20 -0.05 0.00
C ARG A 29 19.34 -0.89 -0.60
N SER A 30 19.64 -0.74 -1.89
CA SER A 30 20.74 -1.46 -2.55
C SER A 30 22.12 -1.02 -2.00
N PRO A 31 23.20 -1.75 -2.32
CA PRO A 31 24.56 -1.33 -1.96
C PRO A 31 24.89 0.12 -2.37
N GLU A 32 24.40 0.56 -3.54
CA GLU A 32 24.54 1.91 -4.08
C GLU A 32 23.46 2.90 -3.57
N GLY A 33 22.52 2.44 -2.77
CA GLY A 33 21.42 3.21 -2.21
C GLY A 33 21.78 4.05 -0.99
N CYS A 34 20.75 4.65 -0.40
CA CYS A 34 20.81 5.56 0.73
C CYS A 34 21.16 4.84 2.05
N PRO A 35 22.15 5.33 2.83
CA PRO A 35 22.48 4.77 4.14
C PRO A 35 21.34 4.84 5.15
N TRP A 36 20.50 5.87 5.09
CA TRP A 36 19.37 6.03 6.01
C TRP A 36 18.32 4.96 5.76
N ASP A 37 17.92 4.73 4.51
CA ASP A 37 16.95 3.68 4.17
C ASP A 37 17.46 2.31 4.64
N LYS A 38 18.73 1.98 4.36
CA LYS A 38 19.36 0.72 4.80
C LYS A 38 19.42 0.53 6.32
N ALA A 39 19.46 1.62 7.10
CA ALA A 39 19.60 1.55 8.55
C ALA A 39 18.29 1.18 9.27
N HIS A 40 17.14 1.30 8.60
CA HIS A 40 15.82 1.08 9.19
C HIS A 40 15.25 -0.28 8.80
N SER A 41 14.60 -0.91 9.77
CA SER A 41 13.87 -2.17 9.63
C SER A 41 12.45 -1.96 9.12
N SER A 42 11.77 -3.03 8.72
CA SER A 42 10.35 -2.98 8.36
C SER A 42 9.47 -2.46 9.51
N ASN A 43 9.89 -2.69 10.77
CA ASN A 43 9.14 -2.21 11.92
C ASN A 43 9.29 -0.69 12.10
N ASP A 44 10.48 -0.14 11.81
CA ASP A 44 10.71 1.31 11.91
C ASP A 44 9.88 2.04 10.84
N PHE A 45 9.92 1.56 9.60
CA PHE A 45 9.08 2.12 8.52
C PHE A 45 7.57 1.96 8.78
N ALA A 46 7.15 0.90 9.48
CA ALA A 46 5.75 0.78 9.91
C ALA A 46 5.38 1.86 10.94
N GLY A 47 6.33 2.28 11.78
CA GLY A 47 6.18 3.44 12.67
C GLY A 47 6.07 4.74 11.88
N PHE A 48 7.00 4.98 10.95
CA PHE A 48 6.96 6.17 10.09
C PHE A 48 5.66 6.25 9.27
N ALA A 49 5.13 5.12 8.78
CA ALA A 49 3.86 5.10 8.07
C ALA A 49 2.67 5.56 8.93
N VAL A 50 2.74 5.46 10.27
CA VAL A 50 1.72 6.02 11.16
C VAL A 50 1.82 7.53 11.21
N ASP A 51 3.03 8.07 11.24
CA ASP A 51 3.27 9.51 11.25
C ASP A 51 2.78 10.14 9.93
N GLU A 52 3.18 9.58 8.78
CA GLU A 52 2.72 10.00 7.44
C GLU A 52 1.20 9.93 7.30
N ALA A 53 0.58 8.88 7.85
CA ALA A 53 -0.88 8.76 7.84
C ALA A 53 -1.54 9.85 8.67
N GLY A 54 -0.90 10.31 9.75
CA GLY A 54 -1.32 11.47 10.55
C GLY A 54 -1.27 12.75 9.73
N GLU A 55 -0.14 13.01 9.07
CA GLU A 55 0.06 14.18 8.20
C GLU A 55 -0.98 14.21 7.07
N LEU A 56 -1.28 13.06 6.45
CA LEU A 56 -2.34 12.93 5.46
C LEU A 56 -3.73 13.30 6.01
N VAL A 57 -4.09 12.89 7.24
CA VAL A 57 -5.41 13.30 7.78
C VAL A 57 -5.45 14.79 8.09
N GLU A 58 -4.36 15.37 8.57
CA GLU A 58 -4.26 16.82 8.81
C GLU A 58 -4.38 17.60 7.50
N ALA A 59 -3.68 17.16 6.45
CA ALA A 59 -3.73 17.74 5.12
C ALA A 59 -5.16 17.70 4.54
N LEU A 60 -5.82 16.55 4.58
CA LEU A 60 -7.21 16.41 4.13
C LEU A 60 -8.18 17.27 4.96
N ALA A 61 -7.98 17.36 6.27
CA ALA A 61 -8.82 18.18 7.15
C ALA A 61 -8.65 19.68 6.89
N SER A 62 -7.47 20.11 6.46
CA SER A 62 -7.18 21.52 6.12
C SER A 62 -7.86 22.00 4.83
N GLY A 63 -8.21 21.06 3.93
CA GLY A 63 -8.70 21.36 2.59
C GLY A 63 -7.61 21.80 1.59
N ASP A 64 -6.33 21.76 1.97
CA ASP A 64 -5.21 21.96 1.04
C ASP A 64 -4.99 20.69 0.22
N ASN A 65 -5.59 20.65 -0.98
CA ASN A 65 -5.49 19.51 -1.88
C ASN A 65 -4.06 19.25 -2.36
N ARG A 66 -3.19 20.27 -2.42
CA ARG A 66 -1.80 20.08 -2.85
C ARG A 66 -1.01 19.38 -1.77
N LEU A 67 -1.21 19.79 -0.52
CA LEU A 67 -0.62 19.11 0.63
C LEU A 67 -1.17 17.67 0.72
N ALA A 68 -2.48 17.47 0.55
CA ALA A 68 -3.05 16.12 0.59
C ALA A 68 -2.50 15.19 -0.52
N GLU A 69 -2.17 15.73 -1.69
CA GLU A 69 -1.51 14.97 -2.77
C GLU A 69 -0.08 14.56 -2.39
N GLU A 70 0.68 15.46 -1.75
CA GLU A 70 2.03 15.23 -1.25
C GLU A 70 2.02 14.12 -0.17
N GLU A 71 1.22 14.30 0.89
CA GLU A 71 1.15 13.35 2.01
C GLU A 71 0.61 11.97 1.59
N PHE A 72 -0.28 11.92 0.59
CA PHE A 72 -0.75 10.63 0.05
C PHE A 72 0.39 9.89 -0.64
N GLY A 73 1.24 10.61 -1.36
CA GLY A 73 2.45 10.09 -1.98
C GLY A 73 3.44 9.57 -0.94
N ASP A 74 3.66 10.33 0.13
CA ASP A 74 4.60 9.96 1.20
C ASP A 74 4.11 8.75 2.01
N CYS A 75 2.81 8.68 2.32
CA CYS A 75 2.18 7.46 2.84
C CYS A 75 2.47 6.23 1.98
N LEU A 76 2.26 6.34 0.66
CA LEU A 76 2.45 5.23 -0.27
C LEU A 76 3.94 4.83 -0.35
N PHE A 77 4.83 5.81 -0.44
CA PHE A 77 6.26 5.56 -0.53
C PHE A 77 6.79 4.92 0.77
N THR A 78 6.38 5.39 1.93
CA THR A 78 6.79 4.84 3.23
C THR A 78 6.30 3.39 3.41
N LEU A 79 5.10 3.04 2.92
CA LEU A 79 4.65 1.64 2.86
C LEU A 79 5.48 0.79 1.89
N LEU A 80 5.90 1.34 0.76
CA LEU A 80 6.79 0.64 -0.19
C LEU A 80 8.20 0.44 0.37
N ALA A 81 8.72 1.40 1.14
CA ALA A 81 9.98 1.29 1.87
C ALA A 81 9.89 0.22 2.99
N CYS A 82 8.78 0.21 3.74
CA CYS A 82 8.47 -0.85 4.71
C CYS A 82 8.46 -2.23 4.05
N MET A 83 7.80 -2.34 2.90
CA MET A 83 7.76 -3.59 2.13
C MET A 83 9.17 -4.00 1.67
N ALA A 84 9.96 -3.08 1.12
CA ALA A 84 11.32 -3.39 0.66
C ALA A 84 12.21 -3.90 1.80
N ALA A 85 12.09 -3.30 3.00
CA ALA A 85 12.75 -3.80 4.21
C ALA A 85 12.25 -5.20 4.60
N ALA A 86 10.93 -5.43 4.56
CA ALA A 86 10.34 -6.73 4.89
C ALA A 86 10.76 -7.86 3.91
N GLU A 87 10.95 -7.53 2.63
CA GLU A 87 11.51 -8.42 1.61
C GLU A 87 12.95 -8.82 1.95
N GLU A 88 13.82 -7.87 2.28
CA GLU A 88 15.22 -8.11 2.69
C GLU A 88 15.32 -8.93 3.97
N GLU A 89 14.40 -8.70 4.91
CA GLU A 89 14.29 -9.45 6.16
C GLU A 89 13.69 -10.86 5.98
N GLY A 90 13.30 -11.24 4.75
CA GLY A 90 12.74 -12.56 4.44
C GLY A 90 11.34 -12.81 5.02
N ARG A 91 10.57 -11.75 5.32
CA ARG A 91 9.25 -11.86 5.94
C ARG A 91 8.16 -12.21 4.93
N PHE A 92 8.04 -11.41 3.87
CA PHE A 92 7.06 -11.58 2.79
C PHE A 92 7.43 -10.71 1.58
N ALA A 93 6.85 -11.01 0.42
CA ALA A 93 6.98 -10.20 -0.80
C ALA A 93 5.76 -9.30 -1.03
N LEU A 94 5.95 -8.17 -1.73
CA LEU A 94 4.86 -7.26 -2.10
C LEU A 94 3.69 -8.00 -2.77
N ALA A 95 4.01 -8.86 -3.74
CA ALA A 95 3.01 -9.60 -4.50
C ALA A 95 2.14 -10.49 -3.59
N SER A 96 2.73 -11.13 -2.57
CA SER A 96 1.99 -11.95 -1.62
C SER A 96 1.06 -11.10 -0.73
N ALA A 97 1.51 -9.93 -0.29
CA ALA A 97 0.69 -9.00 0.49
C ALA A 97 -0.49 -8.45 -0.34
N LEU A 98 -0.22 -8.02 -1.58
CA LEU A 98 -1.25 -7.52 -2.51
C LEU A 98 -2.27 -8.61 -2.88
N ASN A 99 -1.82 -9.84 -3.17
CA ASN A 99 -2.73 -10.95 -3.47
C ASN A 99 -3.65 -11.25 -2.27
N ARG A 100 -3.09 -11.30 -1.05
CA ARG A 100 -3.88 -11.50 0.18
C ARG A 100 -4.88 -10.36 0.40
N ALA A 101 -4.50 -9.12 0.12
CA ALA A 101 -5.41 -7.98 0.22
C ALA A 101 -6.53 -8.10 -0.82
N TYR A 102 -6.19 -8.35 -2.10
CA TYR A 102 -7.13 -8.48 -3.20
C TYR A 102 -8.16 -9.58 -2.95
N GLU A 103 -7.73 -10.81 -2.67
CA GLU A 103 -8.63 -11.94 -2.38
C GLU A 103 -9.56 -11.65 -1.20
N LYS A 104 -9.03 -11.03 -0.14
CA LYS A 104 -9.81 -10.63 1.04
C LYS A 104 -10.85 -9.57 0.67
N MET A 105 -10.49 -8.57 -0.13
CA MET A 105 -11.42 -7.52 -0.55
C MET A 105 -12.48 -8.05 -1.50
N MET A 106 -12.14 -8.94 -2.43
CA MET A 106 -13.11 -9.62 -3.31
C MET A 106 -14.11 -10.45 -2.51
N ARG A 107 -13.63 -11.21 -1.52
CA ARG A 107 -14.48 -12.06 -0.67
C ARG A 107 -15.43 -11.25 0.20
N ARG A 108 -14.92 -10.21 0.89
CA ARG A 108 -15.73 -9.38 1.82
C ARG A 108 -16.68 -8.41 1.12
N HIS A 109 -16.45 -8.12 -0.16
CA HIS A 109 -17.39 -7.41 -1.03
C HIS A 109 -18.16 -8.37 -1.95
N ARG A 110 -18.44 -9.60 -1.51
CA ARG A 110 -19.31 -10.52 -2.28
C ARG A 110 -20.65 -9.87 -2.61
N HIS A 111 -21.18 -9.00 -1.76
CA HIS A 111 -22.40 -8.23 -2.00
C HIS A 111 -22.29 -7.21 -3.17
N VAL A 112 -21.10 -6.97 -3.72
CA VAL A 112 -20.87 -6.14 -4.91
C VAL A 112 -20.68 -7.03 -6.14
N PHE A 113 -19.94 -8.14 -5.98
CA PHE A 113 -19.50 -8.99 -7.09
C PHE A 113 -20.36 -10.24 -7.35
N ALA A 114 -21.30 -10.55 -6.45
CA ALA A 114 -22.26 -11.65 -6.60
C ALA A 114 -23.68 -11.11 -6.87
N THR A 115 -24.66 -12.02 -6.87
CA THR A 115 -26.07 -11.70 -7.16
C THR A 115 -26.75 -10.94 -6.02
N GLU A 116 -26.33 -11.17 -4.77
CA GLU A 116 -26.83 -10.43 -3.60
C GLU A 116 -26.22 -9.02 -3.61
N ARG A 117 -27.05 -7.98 -3.64
CA ARG A 117 -26.60 -6.58 -3.61
C ARG A 117 -27.03 -5.90 -2.33
N ALA A 118 -26.08 -5.43 -1.53
CA ALA A 118 -26.38 -4.47 -0.48
C ALA A 118 -26.89 -3.16 -1.11
N GLN A 119 -28.04 -2.68 -0.67
CA GLN A 119 -28.66 -1.44 -1.14
C GLN A 119 -28.34 -0.26 -0.22
N THR A 120 -27.83 -0.52 0.98
CA THR A 120 -27.49 0.50 1.97
C THR A 120 -26.09 0.28 2.57
N PRO A 121 -25.43 1.34 3.09
CA PRO A 121 -24.16 1.18 3.81
C PRO A 121 -24.26 0.21 4.99
N GLN A 122 -25.39 0.20 5.69
CA GLN A 122 -25.62 -0.72 6.81
C GLN A 122 -25.65 -2.18 6.33
N GLU A 123 -26.39 -2.49 5.26
CA GLU A 123 -26.41 -3.83 4.66
C GLU A 123 -25.01 -4.26 4.18
N ALA A 124 -24.21 -3.34 3.65
CA ALA A 124 -22.84 -3.63 3.24
C ALA A 124 -21.93 -3.94 4.44
N MET A 125 -22.09 -3.20 5.55
CA MET A 125 -21.37 -3.45 6.80
C MET A 125 -21.77 -4.78 7.44
N ASP A 126 -23.05 -5.12 7.43
CA ASP A 126 -23.57 -6.38 7.98
C ASP A 126 -23.03 -7.57 7.17
N ALA A 127 -23.11 -7.50 5.84
CA ALA A 127 -22.54 -8.51 4.94
C ALA A 127 -21.03 -8.68 5.14
N TRP A 128 -20.29 -7.58 5.35
CA TRP A 128 -18.86 -7.61 5.66
C TRP A 128 -18.58 -8.31 7.01
N ALA A 129 -19.36 -7.99 8.04
CA ALA A 129 -19.22 -8.56 9.37
C ALA A 129 -19.48 -10.08 9.37
N ASP A 130 -20.51 -10.52 8.64
CA ASP A 130 -20.85 -11.93 8.45
C ASP A 130 -19.72 -12.71 7.77
N GLU A 131 -19.17 -12.17 6.68
CA GLU A 131 -18.05 -12.83 5.98
C GLU A 131 -16.80 -12.91 6.87
N LYS A 132 -16.49 -11.83 7.62
CA LYS A 132 -15.41 -11.82 8.61
C LYS A 132 -15.62 -12.86 9.70
N ALA A 133 -16.86 -13.12 10.12
CA ALA A 133 -17.18 -14.14 11.11
C ALA A 133 -17.04 -15.57 10.53
N ARG A 134 -17.32 -15.78 9.25
CA ARG A 134 -17.10 -17.06 8.55
C ARG A 134 -15.61 -17.38 8.42
N GLU A 135 -14.77 -16.38 8.11
CA GLU A 135 -13.31 -16.54 8.02
C GLU A 135 -12.70 -17.04 9.34
N LYS A 136 -13.18 -16.54 10.49
CA LYS A 136 -12.70 -16.94 11.83
C LYS A 136 -13.05 -18.37 12.23
N LYS A 137 -14.03 -19.01 11.57
CA LYS A 137 -14.43 -20.40 11.85
C LYS A 137 -13.64 -21.44 11.05
N THR A 138 -12.90 -20.99 10.03
CA THR A 138 -12.15 -21.86 9.10
C THR A 138 -10.65 -21.86 9.41
N LEU A 139 -10.21 -21.04 10.37
CA LEU A 139 -8.85 -21.00 10.95
C LEU A 139 -8.81 -21.80 12.24
#